data_AF-A0A367IIN5-F1
#
_entry.id   AF-A0A367IIN5-F1
#
_cell.length_a   1.000
_cell.length_b   1.000
_cell.length_c   1.000
_cell.angle_alpha   90.00
_cell.angle_beta   90.00
_cell.angle_gamma   90.00
#
_symmetry.space_group_name_H-M   'P 1'
#
loop_
_entity.id
_entity.type
_entity.pdbx_description
1 polymer ?
#
loop_
_entity_poly.entity_id
_entity_poly.type
_entity_poly.pdbx_seq_one_letter_code
_entity_poly.pdbx_strand_id
1 'polypeptide(L)'
;EGYLLGALTSRVTMANDDHTDQAFERREDFIIIHSYEIVKELPYDMHGRNIKEFDSSVCVGYFKYRRQSDIGLSVRDQLWMKSFSEKAKHSCMAILSSSLLDEATHTYEFAFWDMKNHASKLPFEVTNMSGSTLDYRQFMSNTSRRSSSNTLASLISPDRIINHCDEMYHESIKSLQ
;
A
#
# COMPACT_ATOMS: atom_id res chain seq x y z
N GLU A 1 -15.60 -1.88 10.03
CA GLU A 1 -14.65 -0.82 9.61
C GLU A 1 -13.39 -0.97 10.44
N GLY A 2 -12.28 -0.34 10.04
CA GLY A 2 -11.03 -0.54 10.74
C GLY A 2 -9.84 0.20 10.14
N TYR A 3 -8.65 -0.02 10.71
CA TYR A 3 -7.41 0.62 10.29
C TYR A 3 -6.72 -0.19 9.19
N LEU A 4 -6.02 0.53 8.31
CA LEU A 4 -5.07 -0.02 7.35
C LEU A 4 -3.65 0.17 7.91
N LEU A 5 -2.88 -0.91 7.97
CA LEU A 5 -1.54 -0.93 8.55
C LEU A 5 -0.51 -1.20 7.45
N GLY A 6 0.59 -0.48 7.46
CA GLY A 6 1.46 -0.44 6.31
C GLY A 6 2.67 0.47 6.45
N ALA A 7 3.23 0.85 5.31
CA ALA A 7 4.34 1.78 5.23
C ALA A 7 4.17 2.76 4.06
N LEU A 8 4.76 3.93 4.20
CA LEU A 8 4.97 4.83 3.07
C LEU A 8 6.35 4.55 2.48
N THR A 9 6.42 4.43 1.17
CA THR A 9 7.69 4.48 0.43
C THR A 9 7.62 5.57 -0.63
N SER A 10 8.77 6.04 -1.08
CA SER A 10 8.86 7.02 -2.15
C SER A 10 9.87 6.56 -3.18
N ARG A 11 9.52 6.70 -4.46
CA ARG A 11 10.43 6.47 -5.57
C ARG A 11 10.76 7.81 -6.21
N VAL A 12 12.03 8.03 -6.45
CA VAL A 12 12.50 9.12 -7.30
C VAL A 12 12.83 8.52 -8.66
N THR A 13 12.23 9.06 -9.70
CA THR A 13 12.51 8.73 -11.10
C THR A 13 13.07 9.95 -11.79
N MET A 14 14.11 9.74 -12.60
CA MET A 14 14.62 10.77 -13.50
C MET A 14 13.97 10.53 -14.86
N ALA A 15 13.20 11.50 -15.32
CA ALA A 15 12.68 11.51 -16.68
C ALA A 15 13.46 12.56 -17.47
N ASN A 16 14.01 12.17 -18.61
CA ASN A 16 14.53 13.15 -19.56
C ASN A 16 13.34 13.81 -20.21
N ASP A 17 13.28 15.13 -20.15
CA ASP A 17 12.32 15.91 -20.91
C ASP A 17 12.90 16.13 -22.30
N ASP A 18 12.21 15.66 -23.34
CA ASP A 18 12.65 15.84 -24.73
C ASP A 18 12.74 17.34 -25.14
N HIS A 19 12.20 18.25 -24.33
CA HIS A 19 12.17 19.70 -24.60
C HIS A 19 13.30 20.46 -23.89
N THR A 20 14.02 19.86 -22.95
CA THR A 20 15.11 20.51 -22.21
C THR A 20 16.27 19.53 -21.97
N ASP A 21 17.52 20.00 -22.07
CA ASP A 21 18.72 19.21 -21.69
C ASP A 21 18.82 18.97 -20.16
N GLN A 22 17.70 19.03 -19.43
CA GLN A 22 17.62 18.84 -17.98
C GLN A 22 16.80 17.60 -17.68
N ALA A 23 17.38 16.68 -16.89
CA ALA A 23 16.63 15.58 -16.31
C ALA A 23 15.69 16.14 -15.24
N PHE A 24 14.38 15.89 -15.38
CA PHE A 24 13.38 16.26 -14.39
C PHE A 24 13.25 15.16 -13.35
N GLU A 25 13.37 15.54 -12.08
CA GLU A 25 13.19 14.65 -10.94
C GLU A 25 11.70 14.52 -10.61
N ARG A 26 11.13 13.35 -10.83
CA ARG A 26 9.76 13.01 -10.43
C ARG A 26 9.78 12.11 -9.22
N ARG A 27 9.30 12.64 -8.09
CA ARG A 27 9.05 11.87 -6.87
C ARG A 27 7.61 11.35 -6.86
N GLU A 28 7.47 10.05 -6.64
CA GLU A 28 6.20 9.36 -6.47
C GLU A 28 6.15 8.72 -5.08
N ASP A 29 5.13 9.05 -4.29
CA ASP A 29 4.91 8.45 -2.98
C ASP A 29 3.88 7.31 -3.09
N PHE A 30 4.16 6.19 -2.44
CA PHE A 30 3.34 4.98 -2.44
C PHE A 30 2.91 4.62 -1.02
N ILE A 31 1.65 4.26 -0.87
CA ILE A 31 1.11 3.66 0.36
C ILE A 31 1.07 2.16 0.16
N ILE A 32 1.90 1.43 0.91
CA ILE A 32 1.90 -0.04 0.91
C ILE A 32 1.09 -0.52 2.11
N ILE A 33 0.02 -1.27 1.84
CA ILE A 33 -0.83 -1.87 2.88
C ILE A 33 -0.34 -3.30 3.13
N HIS A 34 0.13 -3.57 4.34
CA HIS A 34 0.60 -4.91 4.74
C HIS A 34 -0.51 -5.73 5.40
N SER A 35 -1.34 -5.08 6.21
CA SER A 35 -2.41 -5.73 6.96
C SER A 35 -3.52 -4.74 7.33
N TYR A 36 -4.55 -5.23 8.00
CA TYR A 36 -5.66 -4.42 8.50
C TYR A 36 -6.04 -4.84 9.91
N GLU A 37 -6.63 -3.91 10.66
CA GLU A 37 -7.17 -4.16 12.00
C GLU A 37 -8.65 -3.81 12.02
N ILE A 38 -9.51 -4.79 12.34
CA ILE A 38 -10.94 -4.55 12.50
C ILE A 38 -11.19 -3.90 13.86
N VAL A 39 -11.83 -2.73 13.84
CA VAL A 39 -12.16 -2.00 15.06
C VAL A 39 -13.51 -2.50 15.60
N LYS A 40 -13.54 -2.84 16.90
CA LYS A 40 -14.75 -3.33 17.59
C LYS A 40 -15.71 -2.21 18.00
N GLU A 41 -15.18 -1.00 18.21
CA GLU A 41 -15.92 0.16 18.70
C GLU A 41 -15.46 1.41 17.95
N LEU A 42 -16.39 2.20 17.44
CA LEU A 42 -16.09 3.36 16.58
C LEU A 42 -15.01 4.26 17.22
N PRO A 43 -13.92 4.60 16.49
CA PRO A 43 -12.85 5.44 17.01
C PRO A 43 -13.18 6.94 16.91
N TYR A 44 -14.42 7.29 16.57
CA TYR A 44 -14.90 8.65 16.41
C TYR A 44 -16.31 8.87 16.96
N ASP A 45 -16.60 10.11 17.34
CA ASP A 45 -17.91 10.54 17.81
C ASP A 45 -18.91 10.79 16.66
N MET A 46 -20.14 11.20 17.00
CA MET A 46 -21.19 11.49 16.02
C MET A 46 -20.85 12.64 15.04
N HIS A 47 -19.86 13.47 15.37
CA HIS A 47 -19.35 14.57 14.55
C HIS A 47 -18.10 14.18 13.75
N GLY A 48 -17.63 12.93 13.83
CA GLY A 48 -16.42 12.47 13.17
C GLY A 48 -15.13 12.92 13.89
N ARG A 49 -15.19 13.31 15.16
CA ARG A 49 -13.97 13.65 15.91
C ARG A 49 -13.32 12.40 16.47
N ASN A 50 -12.00 12.33 16.36
CA ASN A 50 -11.21 11.23 16.93
C ASN A 50 -11.32 11.18 18.46
N ILE A 51 -11.73 10.02 18.98
CA ILE A 51 -11.84 9.74 20.42
C ILE A 51 -10.95 8.58 20.87
N LYS A 52 -10.25 7.91 19.93
CA LYS A 52 -9.35 6.78 20.21
C LYS A 52 -7.99 6.98 19.58
N GLU A 53 -6.97 6.68 20.35
CA GLU A 53 -5.60 6.66 19.85
C GLU A 53 -5.36 5.44 18.96
N PHE A 54 -4.48 5.63 17.99
CA PHE A 54 -3.98 4.59 17.11
C PHE A 54 -2.49 4.85 16.86
N ASP A 55 -1.73 3.81 16.55
CA ASP A 55 -0.30 3.97 16.26
C ASP A 55 -0.11 4.60 14.88
N SER A 56 0.22 5.89 14.86
CA SER A 56 0.45 6.66 13.64
C SER A 56 1.75 6.32 12.91
N SER A 57 2.61 5.47 13.50
CA SER A 57 3.83 4.99 12.84
C SER A 57 3.56 3.88 11.82
N VAL A 58 2.52 3.07 12.05
CA VAL A 58 2.13 1.94 11.19
C VAL A 58 0.78 2.14 10.51
N CYS A 59 -0.07 3.01 11.04
CA CYS A 59 -1.39 3.26 10.45
C CYS A 59 -1.28 4.20 9.24
N VAL A 60 -1.63 3.68 8.07
CA VAL A 60 -1.56 4.40 6.78
C VAL A 60 -2.92 4.85 6.28
N GLY A 61 -4.00 4.40 6.90
CA GLY A 61 -5.36 4.77 6.52
C GLY A 61 -6.45 4.07 7.31
N TYR A 62 -7.68 4.21 6.83
CA TYR A 62 -8.88 3.61 7.41
C TYR A 62 -9.73 2.96 6.31
N PHE A 63 -10.45 1.89 6.62
CA PHE A 63 -11.37 1.25 5.69
C PHE A 63 -12.77 1.12 6.26
N LYS A 64 -13.76 1.20 5.37
CA LYS A 64 -15.16 1.02 5.70
C LYS A 64 -15.86 0.16 4.67
N TYR A 65 -16.51 -0.89 5.17
CA TYR A 65 -17.35 -1.76 4.37
C TYR A 65 -18.81 -1.32 4.46
N ARG A 66 -19.50 -1.33 3.32
CA ARG A 66 -20.92 -1.02 3.19
C ARG A 66 -21.60 -2.08 2.33
N ARG A 67 -22.88 -2.31 2.57
CA ARG A 67 -23.70 -3.18 1.73
C ARG A 67 -24.63 -2.29 0.91
N GLN A 68 -24.75 -2.58 -0.38
CA GLN A 68 -25.68 -1.93 -1.30
C GLN A 68 -25.56 -0.39 -1.27
N SER A 69 -24.32 0.11 -1.35
CA SER A 69 -24.01 1.54 -1.28
C SER A 69 -22.99 1.92 -2.34
N ASP A 70 -23.00 3.18 -2.72
CA ASP A 70 -21.97 3.76 -3.56
C ASP A 70 -20.61 3.77 -2.82
N ILE A 71 -19.52 3.67 -3.57
CA ILE A 71 -18.13 3.76 -3.07
C ILE A 71 -17.68 5.19 -2.72
N GLY A 72 -18.60 6.16 -2.77
CA GLY A 72 -18.35 7.56 -2.42
C GLY A 72 -18.18 7.79 -0.92
N LEU A 73 -17.47 8.86 -0.57
CA LEU A 73 -17.35 9.31 0.82
C LEU A 73 -18.62 10.03 1.28
N SER A 74 -19.21 9.58 2.38
CA SER A 74 -20.26 10.34 3.05
C SER A 74 -19.66 11.54 3.79
N VAL A 75 -20.51 12.50 4.16
CA VAL A 75 -20.09 13.66 4.98
C VAL A 75 -19.40 13.22 6.27
N ARG A 76 -19.90 12.16 6.92
CA ARG A 76 -19.29 11.65 8.16
C ARG A 76 -17.90 11.08 7.94
N ASP A 77 -17.69 10.40 6.81
CA ASP A 77 -16.38 9.85 6.48
C ASP A 77 -15.36 10.97 6.23
N GLN A 78 -15.78 12.03 5.55
CA GLN A 78 -14.91 13.19 5.30
C GLN A 78 -14.52 13.88 6.62
N LEU A 79 -15.48 14.07 7.53
CA LEU A 79 -15.21 14.65 8.85
C LEU A 79 -14.29 13.76 9.70
N TRP A 80 -14.57 12.45 9.73
CA TRP A 80 -13.72 11.47 10.40
C TRP A 80 -12.30 11.52 9.89
N MET A 81 -12.13 11.40 8.57
CA MET A 81 -10.80 11.36 7.98
C MET A 81 -10.05 12.68 8.10
N LYS A 82 -10.76 13.81 8.15
CA LYS A 82 -10.13 15.10 8.47
C LYS A 82 -9.51 15.06 9.87
N SER A 83 -10.26 14.61 10.88
CA SER A 83 -9.74 14.47 12.25
C SER A 83 -8.64 13.39 12.36
N PHE A 84 -8.78 12.27 11.65
CA PHE A 84 -7.75 11.23 11.56
C PHE A 84 -6.43 11.78 11.00
N SER A 85 -6.52 12.63 9.97
CA SER A 85 -5.35 13.23 9.28
C SER A 85 -4.55 14.21 10.13
N GLU A 86 -5.11 14.71 11.22
CA GLU A 86 -4.37 15.56 12.17
C GLU A 86 -3.32 14.74 12.94
N LYS A 87 -3.55 13.43 13.11
CA LYS A 87 -2.67 12.53 13.86
C LYS A 87 -1.87 11.59 12.96
N ALA A 88 -2.40 11.22 11.80
CA ALA A 88 -1.75 10.33 10.85
C ALA A 88 -0.86 11.10 9.87
N LYS A 89 0.35 10.57 9.59
CA LYS A 89 1.24 11.14 8.57
C LYS A 89 0.62 11.05 7.17
N HIS A 90 -0.18 10.02 6.92
CA HIS A 90 -0.90 9.79 5.67
C HIS A 90 -2.30 9.28 5.99
N SER A 91 -3.24 9.58 5.10
CA SER A 91 -4.65 9.39 5.37
C SER A 91 -5.39 8.98 4.12
N CYS A 92 -5.20 7.73 3.71
CA CYS A 92 -6.09 7.15 2.73
C CYS A 92 -7.36 6.60 3.41
N MET A 93 -8.49 6.69 2.73
CA MET A 93 -9.71 6.00 3.12
C MET A 93 -10.12 5.00 2.05
N ALA A 94 -10.26 3.73 2.41
CA ALA A 94 -10.82 2.72 1.55
C ALA A 94 -12.32 2.57 1.82
N ILE A 95 -13.14 2.76 0.78
CA ILE A 95 -14.56 2.39 0.82
C ILE A 95 -14.73 1.11 0.02
N LEU A 96 -15.22 0.06 0.68
CA LEU A 96 -15.57 -1.20 0.06
C LEU A 96 -17.09 -1.36 0.09
N SER A 97 -17.66 -1.78 -1.03
CA SER A 97 -19.09 -2.04 -1.15
C SER A 97 -19.34 -3.41 -1.74
N SER A 98 -20.33 -4.11 -1.19
CA SER A 98 -20.89 -5.31 -1.82
C SER A 98 -22.30 -5.02 -2.33
N SER A 99 -22.61 -5.42 -3.54
CA SER A 99 -23.95 -5.37 -4.12
C SER A 99 -24.35 -6.73 -4.69
N LEU A 100 -25.66 -6.91 -4.84
CA LEU A 100 -26.25 -8.04 -5.56
C LEU A 100 -26.76 -7.48 -6.87
N LEU A 101 -26.25 -7.99 -8.00
CA LEU A 101 -26.75 -7.63 -9.33
C LEU A 101 -28.04 -8.42 -9.63
N ASP A 102 -28.05 -9.69 -9.23
CA ASP A 102 -29.19 -10.62 -9.21
C ASP A 102 -29.03 -11.59 -8.01
N GLU A 103 -29.85 -12.64 -7.92
CA GLU A 103 -29.78 -13.61 -6.81
C GLU A 103 -28.50 -14.49 -6.83
N ALA A 104 -27.80 -14.58 -7.96
CA ALA A 104 -26.63 -15.44 -8.14
C ALA A 104 -25.30 -14.67 -8.19
N THR A 105 -25.35 -13.38 -8.52
CA THR A 105 -24.20 -12.56 -8.87
C THR A 105 -23.96 -11.50 -7.82
N HIS A 106 -22.84 -11.65 -7.13
CA HIS A 106 -22.35 -10.70 -6.13
C HIS A 106 -21.24 -9.86 -6.75
N THR A 107 -21.31 -8.54 -6.54
CA THR A 107 -20.32 -7.58 -7.00
C THR A 107 -19.64 -6.93 -5.81
N TYR A 108 -18.31 -6.82 -5.87
CA TYR A 108 -17.50 -6.14 -4.87
C TYR A 108 -16.76 -4.99 -5.54
N GLU A 109 -17.06 -3.78 -5.09
CA GLU A 109 -16.46 -2.55 -5.59
C GLU A 109 -15.69 -1.87 -4.48
N PHE A 110 -14.59 -1.22 -4.82
CA PHE A 110 -13.83 -0.45 -3.84
C PHE A 110 -13.11 0.73 -4.47
N ALA A 111 -12.83 1.73 -3.65
CA ALA A 111 -11.97 2.85 -4.01
C ALA A 111 -11.19 3.35 -2.80
N PHE A 112 -9.99 3.86 -3.08
CA PHE A 112 -9.15 4.57 -2.12
C PHE A 112 -9.28 6.06 -2.36
N TRP A 113 -9.38 6.82 -1.28
CA TRP A 113 -9.56 8.27 -1.31
C TRP A 113 -8.43 8.94 -0.55
N ASP A 114 -7.77 9.92 -1.18
CA ASP A 114 -6.80 10.77 -0.53
C ASP A 114 -7.49 11.98 0.10
N MET A 115 -7.49 12.00 1.41
CA MET A 115 -8.17 13.03 2.18
C MET A 115 -7.36 14.32 2.30
N LYS A 116 -6.05 14.29 2.00
CA LYS A 116 -5.19 15.48 1.99
C LYS A 116 -5.36 16.26 0.68
N ASN A 117 -5.56 15.56 -0.43
CA ASN A 117 -5.71 16.16 -1.77
C ASN A 117 -7.18 16.21 -2.20
N HIS A 118 -7.99 17.00 -1.49
CA HIS A 118 -9.39 17.29 -1.82
C HIS A 118 -10.28 16.05 -2.02
N ALA A 119 -10.05 14.97 -1.26
CA ALA A 119 -10.81 13.73 -1.41
C ALA A 119 -10.77 13.19 -2.86
N SER A 120 -9.58 13.18 -3.45
CA SER A 120 -9.36 12.61 -4.78
C SER A 120 -9.26 11.09 -4.71
N LYS A 121 -9.66 10.38 -5.78
CA LYS A 121 -9.48 8.94 -5.86
C LYS A 121 -8.01 8.62 -6.10
N LEU A 122 -7.47 7.70 -5.31
CA LEU A 122 -6.13 7.16 -5.48
C LEU A 122 -6.17 5.96 -6.43
N PRO A 123 -5.22 5.86 -7.37
CA PRO A 123 -5.00 4.62 -8.10
C PRO A 123 -4.59 3.51 -7.12
N PHE A 124 -5.01 2.29 -7.41
CA PHE A 124 -4.73 1.12 -6.59
C PHE A 124 -4.25 -0.03 -7.47
N GLU A 125 -3.20 -0.69 -7.01
CA GLU A 125 -2.60 -1.85 -7.67
C GLU A 125 -2.61 -3.04 -6.73
N VAL A 126 -3.10 -4.18 -7.20
CA VAL A 126 -2.96 -5.46 -6.51
C VAL A 126 -1.72 -6.15 -7.05
N THR A 127 -0.68 -6.21 -6.22
CA THR A 127 0.52 -6.98 -6.54
C THR A 127 0.14 -8.45 -6.69
N ASN A 128 0.47 -9.02 -7.85
CA ASN A 128 0.18 -10.40 -8.19
C ASN A 128 1.39 -11.01 -8.91
N MET A 129 1.40 -12.34 -9.08
CA MET A 129 2.51 -13.05 -9.71
C MET A 129 2.62 -12.84 -11.24
N SER A 130 1.62 -12.24 -11.88
CA SER A 130 1.63 -11.97 -13.33
C SER A 130 2.36 -10.67 -13.69
N GLY A 131 2.65 -9.80 -12.71
CA GLY A 131 3.56 -8.68 -12.89
C GLY A 131 4.98 -9.17 -13.16
N SER A 132 5.70 -8.51 -14.08
CA SER A 132 7.08 -8.89 -14.40
C SER A 132 7.94 -8.89 -13.13
N THR A 133 8.73 -9.95 -12.93
CA THR A 133 9.72 -10.02 -11.84
C THR A 133 10.73 -8.85 -11.86
N LEU A 134 10.83 -8.12 -12.99
CA LEU A 134 11.61 -6.88 -13.11
C LEU A 134 10.99 -5.70 -12.33
N ASP A 135 9.67 -5.65 -12.18
CA ASP A 135 8.99 -4.61 -11.41
C ASP A 135 9.12 -4.88 -9.91
N TYR A 136 9.21 -6.15 -9.50
CA TYR A 136 9.51 -6.56 -8.12
C TYR A 136 10.89 -6.07 -7.63
N ARG A 137 11.90 -6.04 -8.52
CA ARG A 137 13.20 -5.43 -8.19
C ARG A 137 13.10 -3.93 -7.89
N GLN A 138 12.08 -3.24 -8.41
CA GLN A 138 11.86 -1.81 -8.18
C GLN A 138 11.17 -1.54 -6.83
N PHE A 139 10.48 -2.55 -6.25
CA PHE A 139 9.83 -2.47 -4.93
C PHE A 139 10.74 -2.90 -3.77
N MET A 140 11.76 -3.71 -4.04
CA MET A 140 12.79 -4.03 -3.06
C MET A 140 13.64 -2.80 -2.80
N SER A 141 13.38 -2.14 -1.67
CA SER A 141 14.23 -1.10 -1.06
C SER A 141 15.70 -1.33 -1.37
N ASN A 142 16.35 -0.34 -2.01
CA ASN A 142 17.80 -0.26 -2.08
C ASN A 142 18.34 0.00 -0.67
N THR A 143 18.31 -1.00 0.21
CA THR A 143 19.14 -1.01 1.40
C THR A 143 20.58 -0.90 0.91
N SER A 144 21.19 0.26 1.16
CA SER A 144 22.57 0.56 0.81
C SER A 144 23.49 -0.51 1.42
N ARG A 145 23.79 -1.55 0.64
CA ARG A 145 24.94 -2.42 0.93
C ARG A 145 26.18 -1.64 0.53
N ARG A 146 26.65 -0.79 1.44
CA ARG A 146 28.08 -0.45 1.50
C ARG A 146 28.82 -1.75 1.80
N SER A 147 29.28 -2.42 0.74
CA SER A 147 30.26 -3.48 0.85
C SER A 147 31.15 -3.45 -0.37
N SER A 148 32.29 -2.79 -0.20
CA SER A 148 33.50 -3.00 -0.96
C SER A 148 33.81 -4.50 -1.12
N SER A 149 33.90 -5.01 -2.35
CA SER A 149 35.10 -5.69 -2.87
C SER A 149 34.80 -6.39 -4.20
N ASN A 150 35.75 -6.26 -5.13
CA ASN A 150 35.80 -6.91 -6.44
C ASN A 150 36.14 -8.42 -6.33
N THR A 151 35.48 -9.17 -5.45
CA THR A 151 35.72 -10.62 -5.26
C THR A 151 34.55 -11.51 -5.73
N LEU A 152 33.51 -10.91 -6.30
CA LEU A 152 32.26 -11.61 -6.66
C LEU A 152 32.32 -12.45 -7.94
N ALA A 153 33.32 -12.23 -8.82
CA ALA A 153 33.39 -12.95 -10.10
C ALA A 153 33.72 -14.45 -9.94
N SER A 154 34.37 -14.85 -8.83
CA SER A 154 34.71 -16.26 -8.55
C SER A 154 33.57 -17.06 -7.90
N LEU A 155 32.48 -16.40 -7.51
CA LEU A 155 31.32 -16.98 -6.81
C LEU A 155 30.14 -17.32 -7.75
N ILE A 156 30.24 -17.00 -9.04
CA ILE A 156 29.18 -17.21 -10.03
C ILE A 156 29.39 -18.59 -10.68
N SER A 157 29.24 -19.66 -9.90
CA SER A 157 28.95 -20.98 -10.47
C SER A 157 27.43 -21.10 -10.56
N PRO A 158 26.85 -21.30 -11.77
CA PRO A 158 25.39 -21.40 -11.94
C PRO A 158 24.75 -22.43 -11.00
N ASP A 159 25.41 -23.58 -10.79
CA ASP A 159 24.92 -24.65 -9.92
C ASP A 159 24.86 -24.21 -8.45
N ARG A 160 25.83 -23.40 -7.98
CA ARG A 160 25.80 -22.85 -6.63
C ARG A 160 24.68 -21.83 -6.45
N ILE A 161 24.37 -21.05 -7.49
CA ILE A 161 23.28 -20.07 -7.45
C ILE A 161 21.93 -20.78 -7.44
N ILE A 162 21.75 -21.81 -8.28
CA ILE A 162 20.51 -22.61 -8.34
C ILE A 162 20.27 -23.30 -7.00
N ASN A 163 21.27 -24.02 -6.48
CA ASN A 163 21.14 -24.72 -5.20
C ASN A 163 20.82 -23.74 -4.05
N HIS A 164 21.44 -22.56 -4.05
CA HIS A 164 21.16 -21.54 -3.04
C HIS A 164 19.73 -20.97 -3.14
N CYS A 165 19.22 -20.76 -4.35
CA CYS A 165 17.83 -20.36 -4.57
C CYS A 165 16.86 -21.44 -4.09
N ASP A 166 17.16 -22.72 -4.37
CA ASP A 166 16.34 -23.86 -3.95
C ASP A 166 16.33 -24.02 -2.42
N GLU A 167 17.47 -23.84 -1.76
CA GLU A 167 17.56 -23.82 -0.30
C GLU A 167 16.73 -22.69 0.32
N MET A 168 16.85 -21.46 -0.20
CA MET A 168 16.04 -20.33 0.27
C MET A 168 14.54 -20.57 0.07
N TYR A 169 14.15 -21.15 -1.07
CA TYR A 169 12.76 -21.51 -1.33
C TYR A 169 12.28 -22.58 -0.35
N HIS A 170 13.08 -23.63 -0.12
CA HIS A 170 12.74 -24.71 0.81
C HIS A 170 12.53 -24.20 2.24
N GLU A 171 13.43 -23.37 2.76
CA GLU A 171 13.29 -22.77 4.09
C GLU A 171 12.08 -21.82 4.18
N SER A 172 11.78 -21.09 3.10
CA SER A 172 10.58 -20.26 3.02
C SER A 172 9.31 -21.10 3.07
N ILE A 173 9.23 -22.21 2.33
CA ILE A 173 8.10 -23.14 2.37
C ILE A 173 7.94 -23.77 3.74
N LYS A 174 9.05 -24.17 4.37
CA LYS A 174 9.03 -24.72 5.73
C LYS A 174 8.54 -23.71 6.77
N SER A 175 8.86 -22.43 6.60
CA SER A 175 8.39 -21.37 7.49
C SER A 175 6.90 -21.04 7.33
N LEU A 176 6.28 -21.46 6.22
CA LEU A 176 4.85 -21.33 5.95
C LEU A 176 4.03 -22.52 6.49
N GLN A 177 4.67 -23.62 6.86
CA GLN A 177 4.05 -24.85 7.40
C GLN A 177 3.94 -24.80 8.93
#